data_AF-A0A101T9S2-F1
#
_entry.id   AF-A0A101T9S2-F1
#
_cell.length_a   1.000
_cell.length_b   1.000
_cell.length_c   1.000
_cell.angle_alpha   90.00
_cell.angle_beta   90.00
_cell.angle_gamma   90.00
#
_symmetry.space_group_name_H-M   'P 1'
#
loop_
_entity.id
_entity.type
_entity.pdbx_description
1 polymer ?
#
loop_
_entity_poly.entity_id
_entity_poly.type
_entity_poly.pdbx_seq_one_letter_code
_entity_poly.pdbx_strand_id
1 'polypeptide(L)'
;MAYLTAHLAACASATCKGAPLVGCFAWSLLDNFEWAYGYAKRFGLVHVDYRTQARTVKGSGWRYAEIIRWHREGVRRAAWAGVPRTSGRIVRNQVQQPLCHLSAVRY
;
A
#
# COMPACT_ATOMS: atom_id res chain seq x y z
N MET A 1 -3.75 10.11 10.43
CA MET A 1 -2.88 9.04 9.90
C MET A 1 -3.31 7.64 10.33
N ALA A 2 -3.77 7.44 11.57
CA ALA A 2 -4.18 6.13 12.08
C ALA A 2 -5.22 5.37 11.22
N TYR A 3 -6.19 6.07 10.64
CA TYR A 3 -7.24 5.45 9.81
C TYR A 3 -6.66 4.64 8.64
N LEU A 4 -5.87 5.28 7.77
CA LEU A 4 -5.36 4.65 6.55
C LEU A 4 -4.47 3.44 6.86
N THR A 5 -3.57 3.59 7.84
CA THR A 5 -2.66 2.51 8.24
C THR A 5 -3.38 1.34 8.86
N ALA A 6 -4.39 1.59 9.72
CA ALA A 6 -5.17 0.54 10.35
C ALA A 6 -5.98 -0.28 9.33
N HIS A 7 -6.59 0.38 8.35
CA HIS A 7 -7.38 -0.30 7.31
C HIS A 7 -6.48 -1.15 6.39
N LEU A 8 -5.32 -0.64 5.98
CA LEU A 8 -4.37 -1.41 5.17
C LEU A 8 -3.83 -2.62 5.95
N ALA A 9 -3.57 -2.48 7.25
CA ALA A 9 -3.18 -3.60 8.10
C ALA A 9 -4.28 -4.67 8.23
N ALA A 10 -5.54 -4.24 8.34
CA ALA A 10 -6.68 -5.14 8.36
C ALA A 10 -6.84 -5.89 7.02
N CYS A 11 -6.66 -5.21 5.89
CA CYS A 11 -6.64 -5.84 4.56
C CYS A 11 -5.53 -6.89 4.46
N ALA A 12 -4.31 -6.55 4.88
CA ALA A 12 -3.20 -7.50 4.89
C ALA A 12 -3.48 -8.72 5.77
N SER A 13 -4.07 -8.52 6.96
CA SER A 13 -4.49 -9.60 7.85
C SER A 13 -5.54 -10.51 7.20
N ALA A 14 -6.53 -9.94 6.51
CA ALA A 14 -7.54 -10.70 5.79
C ALA A 14 -6.91 -11.58 4.70
N THR A 15 -5.97 -11.04 3.92
CA THR A 15 -5.22 -11.81 2.92
C THR A 15 -4.42 -12.94 3.57
N CYS A 16 -3.73 -12.71 4.69
CA CYS A 16 -3.02 -13.76 5.43
C CYS A 16 -3.96 -14.86 5.97
N LYS A 17 -5.25 -14.55 6.18
CA LYS A 17 -6.28 -15.51 6.59
C LYS A 17 -6.97 -16.23 5.41
N GLY A 18 -6.50 -16.01 4.18
CA GLY A 18 -7.01 -16.69 2.99
C GLY A 18 -8.15 -15.97 2.26
N ALA A 19 -8.50 -14.74 2.65
CA ALA A 19 -9.46 -13.96 1.87
C ALA A 19 -8.84 -13.63 0.48
N PRO A 20 -9.60 -13.78 -0.63
CA PRO A 20 -9.11 -13.52 -1.98
C PRO A 20 -9.08 -12.01 -2.30
N LEU A 21 -8.43 -11.22 -1.43
CA LEU A 21 -8.29 -9.78 -1.57
C LEU A 21 -7.04 -9.45 -2.41
N VAL A 22 -7.26 -8.88 -3.59
CA VAL A 22 -6.19 -8.55 -4.55
C VAL A 22 -5.75 -7.09 -4.52
N GLY A 23 -6.47 -6.22 -3.81
CA GLY A 23 -6.14 -4.80 -3.73
C GLY A 23 -7.05 -3.99 -2.80
N CYS A 24 -6.62 -2.78 -2.47
CA CYS A 24 -7.36 -1.81 -1.67
C CYS A 24 -7.20 -0.42 -2.30
N PHE A 25 -8.30 0.28 -2.51
CA PHE A 25 -8.31 1.63 -3.08
C PHE A 25 -8.67 2.65 -2.01
N ALA A 26 -7.80 3.64 -1.80
CA ALA A 26 -8.10 4.76 -0.93
C ALA A 26 -9.15 5.66 -1.58
N TRP A 27 -10.28 5.86 -0.89
CA TRP A 27 -11.15 7.00 -1.16
C TRP A 27 -10.60 8.22 -0.42
N SER A 28 -10.07 9.23 -1.12
CA SER A 28 -9.90 9.38 -2.57
C SER A 28 -8.51 9.91 -2.88
N LEU A 29 -8.14 9.99 -4.16
CA LEU A 29 -6.89 10.66 -4.54
C LEU A 29 -6.97 12.16 -4.22
N LEU A 30 -8.01 12.84 -4.71
CA LEU A 30 -8.22 14.28 -4.56
C LEU A 30 -9.40 14.57 -3.64
N ASP A 31 -9.33 15.69 -2.92
CA ASP A 31 -10.52 16.29 -2.31
C ASP A 31 -11.57 16.59 -3.39
N ASN A 32 -12.80 16.15 -3.17
CA ASN A 32 -13.89 16.23 -4.14
C ASN A 32 -15.20 16.70 -3.50
N PHE A 33 -16.26 16.79 -4.32
CA PHE A 33 -17.60 17.15 -3.89
C PHE A 33 -18.26 15.97 -3.16
N GLU A 34 -18.61 16.16 -1.89
CA GLU A 34 -19.18 15.14 -1.03
C GLU A 34 -20.71 15.28 -0.94
N TRP A 35 -21.40 15.11 -2.07
CA TRP A 35 -22.86 14.99 -2.13
C TRP A 35 -23.60 16.09 -1.35
N ALA A 36 -24.46 15.71 -0.39
CA ALA A 36 -25.22 16.64 0.45
C ALA A 36 -24.34 17.57 1.30
N TYR A 37 -23.08 17.19 1.56
CA TYR A 37 -22.11 18.01 2.29
C TYR A 37 -21.32 18.95 1.38
N GLY A 38 -21.51 18.84 0.07
CA GLY A 38 -20.81 19.59 -0.95
C GLY A 38 -19.30 19.64 -0.70
N TYR A 39 -18.74 20.84 -0.71
CA TYR A 39 -17.31 21.07 -0.52
C TYR A 39 -16.93 21.34 0.94
N ALA A 40 -17.68 20.89 1.93
CA ALA A 40 -17.26 21.03 3.33
C ALA A 40 -16.31 19.90 3.80
N LYS A 41 -16.40 18.71 3.19
CA LYS A 41 -15.60 17.54 3.58
C LYS A 41 -14.42 17.31 2.64
N ARG A 42 -13.34 16.73 3.18
CA ARG A 42 -12.02 16.65 2.54
C ARG A 42 -11.36 15.29 2.80
N PHE A 43 -11.69 14.30 1.96
CA PHE A 43 -11.21 12.92 2.11
C PHE A 43 -9.96 12.58 1.28
N GLY A 44 -9.56 13.47 0.37
CA GLY A 44 -8.46 13.20 -0.56
C GLY A 44 -7.12 13.02 0.15
N LEU A 45 -6.26 12.17 -0.42
CA LEU A 45 -4.83 12.12 -0.11
C LEU A 45 -4.10 13.41 -0.55
N VAL A 46 -4.69 14.12 -1.52
CA VAL A 46 -4.22 15.40 -2.04
C VAL A 46 -5.29 16.44 -1.79
N HIS A 47 -4.88 17.55 -1.18
CA HIS A 47 -5.72 18.72 -1.03
C HIS A 47 -5.90 19.44 -2.36
N VAL A 48 -7.12 19.93 -2.62
CA VAL A 48 -7.43 20.79 -3.75
C VAL A 48 -7.98 22.11 -3.20
N ASP A 49 -7.33 23.21 -3.54
CA ASP A 49 -7.92 24.55 -3.41
C ASP A 49 -8.92 24.71 -4.55
N TYR A 50 -10.21 24.82 -4.24
CA TYR A 50 -11.25 24.88 -5.29
C TYR A 50 -11.29 26.21 -6.04
N ARG A 51 -10.75 27.30 -5.46
CA ARG A 51 -10.70 28.60 -6.14
C ARG A 51 -9.59 28.62 -7.18
N THR A 52 -8.43 28.08 -6.84
CA THR A 52 -7.22 28.17 -7.67
C THR A 52 -6.90 26.89 -8.43
N GLN A 53 -7.55 25.77 -8.07
CA GLN A 53 -7.24 24.41 -8.53
C GLN A 53 -5.85 23.92 -8.15
N ALA A 54 -5.13 24.65 -7.27
CA ALA A 54 -3.85 24.23 -6.76
C ALA A 54 -3.99 22.92 -5.96
N ARG A 55 -2.99 22.05 -6.09
CA ARG A 55 -2.98 20.71 -5.49
C ARG A 55 -1.80 20.58 -4.54
N THR A 56 -2.06 20.12 -3.32
CA THR A 56 -1.02 19.92 -2.30
C THR A 56 -1.16 18.54 -1.71
N VAL A 57 -0.11 17.71 -1.84
CA VAL A 57 -0.11 16.35 -1.28
C VAL A 57 -0.15 16.46 0.25
N LYS A 58 -1.14 15.83 0.88
CA LYS A 58 -1.26 15.81 2.35
C LYS A 58 -0.24 14.81 2.92
N GLY A 59 0.01 14.90 4.23
CA GLY A 59 0.86 13.90 4.93
C GLY A 59 0.36 12.45 4.74
N SER A 60 -0.95 12.25 4.57
CA SER A 60 -1.54 10.94 4.27
C SER A 60 -1.16 10.45 2.88
N GLY A 61 -1.07 11.33 1.87
CA GLY A 61 -0.61 10.98 0.53
C GLY A 61 0.84 10.54 0.51
N TRP A 62 1.72 11.26 1.20
CA TRP A 62 3.12 10.86 1.36
C TRP A 62 3.26 9.52 2.09
N ARG A 63 2.53 9.36 3.19
CA ARG A 63 2.51 8.09 3.93
C ARG A 63 2.02 6.92 3.08
N TYR A 64 1.00 7.14 2.27
CA TYR A 64 0.48 6.11 1.36
C TYR A 64 1.53 5.73 0.31
N ALA A 65 2.24 6.70 -0.25
CA ALA A 65 3.32 6.47 -1.21
C ALA A 65 4.48 5.66 -0.59
N GLU A 66 4.87 5.95 0.65
CA GLU A 66 5.87 5.16 1.40
C GLU A 66 5.44 3.70 1.57
N ILE A 67 4.19 3.47 1.98
CA ILE A 67 3.65 2.12 2.17
C ILE A 67 3.68 1.33 0.87
N ILE A 68 3.23 1.94 -0.24
CA ILE A 68 3.29 1.32 -1.58
C ILE A 68 4.73 0.98 -1.95
N ARG A 69 5.68 1.91 -1.72
CA ARG A 69 7.09 1.70 -2.02
C ARG A 69 7.65 0.51 -1.23
N TRP A 70 7.43 0.47 0.08
CA TRP A 70 7.88 -0.64 0.93
C TRP A 70 7.27 -1.98 0.53
N HIS A 71 5.98 -1.98 0.17
CA HIS A 71 5.32 -3.18 -0.32
C HIS A 71 5.96 -3.69 -1.61
N ARG A 72 6.21 -2.80 -2.58
CA ARG A 72 6.89 -3.16 -3.85
C ARG A 72 8.30 -3.70 -3.63
N GLU A 73 9.06 -3.08 -2.72
CA GLU A 73 10.42 -3.54 -2.36
C GLU A 73 10.38 -4.92 -1.66
N GLY A 74 9.38 -5.17 -0.81
CA GLY A 74 9.13 -6.47 -0.20
C GLY A 74 8.85 -7.55 -1.24
N VAL A 75 7.91 -7.29 -2.16
CA VAL A 75 7.56 -8.20 -3.25
C VAL A 75 8.77 -8.49 -4.15
N ARG A 76 9.53 -7.46 -4.55
CA ARG A 76 10.74 -7.63 -5.36
C ARG A 76 11.79 -8.49 -4.68
N ARG A 77 12.03 -8.30 -3.38
CA ARG A 77 12.99 -9.11 -2.62
C ARG A 77 12.55 -10.57 -2.53
N ALA A 78 11.26 -10.81 -2.27
CA ALA A 78 10.71 -12.16 -2.24
C ALA A 78 10.84 -12.85 -3.61
N ALA A 79 10.54 -12.13 -4.70
CA ALA A 79 10.71 -12.64 -6.06
C ALA A 79 12.17 -12.99 -6.38
N TRP A 80 13.12 -12.14 -5.99
CA TRP A 80 14.56 -12.39 -6.19
C TRP A 80 15.09 -13.58 -5.37
N ALA A 81 14.59 -13.77 -4.14
CA ALA A 81 14.99 -14.89 -3.29
C ALA A 81 14.59 -16.27 -3.87
N GLY A 82 13.59 -16.31 -4.75
CA GLY A 82 13.16 -17.53 -5.46
C GLY A 82 13.93 -17.85 -6.74
N VAL A 83 14.88 -17.02 -7.18
CA VAL A 83 15.71 -17.27 -8.37
C VAL A 83 16.91 -18.16 -7.97
N PRO A 84 17.15 -19.30 -8.65
CA PRO A 84 18.30 -20.15 -8.35
C PRO A 84 19.61 -19.37 -8.51
N ARG A 85 20.38 -19.25 -7.43
CA ARG A 85 21.72 -18.64 -7.49
C ARG A 85 22.70 -19.66 -8.05
N THR A 86 23.02 -19.55 -9.34
CA THR A 86 24.24 -20.16 -9.87
C THR A 86 25.44 -19.56 -9.15
N SER A 87 26.35 -20.44 -8.73
CA SER A 87 27.30 -20.25 -7.64
C SER A 87 28.31 -19.12 -7.85
N GLY A 88 28.33 -18.19 -6.88
CA GLY A 88 29.36 -17.16 -6.69
C GLY A 88 29.23 -16.60 -5.27
N ARG A 89 29.87 -17.29 -4.32
CA ARG A 89 29.89 -17.08 -2.85
C ARG A 89 29.63 -15.64 -2.38
N ILE A 90 28.46 -15.38 -1.76
CA ILE A 90 28.26 -14.30 -0.78
C ILE A 90 27.49 -14.86 0.40
N VAL A 91 28.17 -14.94 1.55
CA VAL A 91 27.59 -15.17 2.88
C VAL A 91 26.92 -13.87 3.33
N ARG A 92 25.66 -13.92 3.78
CA ARG A 92 25.15 -13.08 4.89
C ARG A 92 23.77 -13.53 5.36
N ASN A 93 23.80 -14.01 6.60
CA ASN A 93 22.87 -13.90 7.73
C ASN A 93 21.35 -13.98 7.50
N GLN A 94 20.75 -14.89 8.26
CA GLN A 94 19.32 -15.10 8.35
C GLN A 94 18.60 -13.87 8.93
N VAL A 95 17.65 -13.33 8.16
CA VAL A 95 16.59 -12.48 8.70
C VAL A 95 15.30 -13.26 8.54
N GLN A 96 14.81 -13.80 9.65
CA GLN A 96 13.49 -14.38 9.78
C GLN A 96 12.44 -13.36 9.28
N GLN A 97 11.68 -13.68 8.23
CA GLN A 97 10.53 -12.90 7.79
C GLN A 97 9.31 -13.82 7.80
N PRO A 98 8.21 -13.51 8.51
CA PRO A 98 6.95 -14.18 8.29
C PRO A 98 6.30 -13.51 7.08
N LEU A 99 6.73 -13.89 5.87
CA LEU A 99 5.89 -13.65 4.70
C LEU A 99 4.76 -14.67 4.80
N CYS A 100 3.57 -14.20 5.17
CA CYS A 100 2.33 -14.96 4.98
C CYS A 100 2.39 -15.56 3.57
N HIS A 101 2.40 -16.89 3.48
CA HIS A 101 2.64 -17.63 2.26
C HIS A 101 1.86 -17.03 1.09
N LEU A 102 2.60 -16.55 0.08
CA LEU A 102 2.07 -16.37 -1.27
C LEU A 102 1.79 -17.76 -1.83
N SER A 103 0.67 -18.35 -1.42
CA SER A 103 0.10 -19.51 -2.09
C SER A 103 -0.32 -19.03 -3.47
N ALA A 104 0.49 -19.39 -4.47
CA ALA A 104 0.16 -19.22 -5.87
C ALA A 104 -1.15 -19.94 -6.16
N VAL A 105 -2.25 -19.20 -6.21
CA VAL A 105 -3.47 -19.65 -6.89
C VAL A 105 -3.15 -19.63 -8.38
N ARG A 106 -2.75 -20.79 -8.91
CA ARG A 106 -2.75 -21.04 -10.34
C ARG A 106 -4.23 -21.23 -10.74
N TYR A 107 -4.70 -20.40 -11.65
CA TYR A 107 -5.90 -20.71 -12.43
C TYR A 107 -5.60 -21.84 -13.42
#